data_AF-X1CFC9-F1
#
_entry.id   AF-X1CFC9-F1
#
_cell.length_a   1.000
_cell.length_b   1.000
_cell.length_c   1.000
_cell.angle_alpha   90.00
_cell.angle_beta   90.00
_cell.angle_gamma   90.00
#
_symmetry.space_group_name_H-M   'P 1'
#
loop_
_entity.id
_entity.type
_entity.pdbx_description
1 polymer ?
#
loop_
_entity_poly.entity_id
_entity_poly.type
_entity_poly.pdbx_seq_one_letter_code
_entity_poly.pdbx_strand_id
1 'polypeptide(L)' 'MTEGRIKQTSGVPKGLLQLLVLKLLVEKARAGAEIVEEIEKKTSGFWKQSPGSIYP' A
#
# COMPACT_ATOMS: atom_id res chain seq x y z
N MET A 1 20.46 4.80 13.54
CA MET A 1 19.17 5.36 13.06
C MET A 1 18.35 4.16 12.60
N THR A 2 17.40 3.74 13.41
CA THR A 2 16.78 2.40 13.40
C THR A 2 15.79 2.23 12.25
N GLU A 3 16.05 1.26 11.38
CA GLU A 3 15.11 0.79 10.37
C GLU A 3 13.89 0.17 11.09
N GLY A 4 12.73 0.82 10.94
CA GLY A 4 11.47 0.36 11.53
C GLY A 4 11.05 -0.96 10.89
N ARG A 5 11.08 -2.03 11.70
CA ARG A 5 10.57 -3.37 11.38
C ARG A 5 9.20 -3.26 10.69
N ILE A 6 9.12 -3.70 9.43
CA ILE A 6 7.85 -3.77 8.68
C ILE A 6 6.87 -4.58 9.52
N LYS A 7 5.77 -3.95 9.95
CA LYS A 7 4.72 -4.61 10.72
C LYS A 7 4.13 -5.70 9.82
N GLN A 8 4.38 -6.97 10.17
CA GLN A 8 3.78 -8.09 9.47
C GLN A 8 2.25 -7.91 9.46
N THR A 9 1.68 -7.94 8.26
CA THR A 9 0.26 -7.69 8.00
C THR A 9 -0.53 -8.97 8.19
N SER A 10 -0.38 -9.63 9.34
CA SER A 10 -0.78 -11.02 9.59
C SER A 10 -2.29 -11.28 9.53
N GLY A 11 -3.11 -10.31 9.11
CA GLY A 11 -4.55 -10.45 8.88
C GLY A 11 -5.05 -9.86 7.56
N VAL A 12 -4.15 -9.41 6.67
CA VAL A 12 -4.55 -8.86 5.37
C VAL A 12 -4.69 -9.98 4.34
N PRO A 13 -5.84 -10.13 3.66
CA PRO A 13 -6.01 -11.12 2.60
C PRO A 13 -4.96 -10.97 1.50
N LYS A 14 -4.43 -12.10 1.01
CA LYS A 14 -3.55 -12.11 -0.16
C LYS A 14 -4.23 -11.44 -1.35
N GLY A 15 -3.50 -10.58 -2.05
CA GLY A 15 -4.02 -9.86 -3.23
C GLY A 15 -4.84 -8.60 -2.92
N LEU A 16 -5.15 -8.29 -1.65
CA LEU A 16 -5.86 -7.04 -1.32
C LEU A 16 -5.09 -5.80 -1.80
N LEU A 17 -3.76 -5.81 -1.69
CA LEU A 17 -2.91 -4.74 -2.20
C LEU A 17 -3.10 -4.53 -3.70
N GLN A 18 -3.03 -5.61 -4.49
CA GLN A 18 -3.21 -5.56 -5.94
C GLN A 18 -4.60 -5.03 -6.32
N LEU A 19 -5.64 -5.47 -5.61
CA LEU A 19 -7.00 -4.98 -5.83
C LEU A 19 -7.12 -3.47 -5.55
N LEU A 20 -6.52 -2.98 -4.47
CA LEU A 20 -6.53 -1.56 -4.13
C LEU A 20 -5.74 -0.71 -5.11
N VAL A 21 -4.58 -1.19 -5.56
CA VAL A 21 -3.77 -0.58 -6.62
C VAL A 21 -4.60 -0.43 -7.90
N LEU A 22 -5.21 -1.53 -8.37
CA LEU A 22 -6.06 -1.52 -9.57
C LEU A 22 -7.24 -0.57 -9.43
N LYS A 23 -7.92 -0.57 -8.28
CA LYS A 23 -9.02 0.36 -8.02
C LYS A 23 -8.58 1.82 -8.12
N LEU A 24 -7.44 2.17 -7.53
CA LEU A 24 -6.90 3.53 -7.58
C LEU A 24 -6.49 3.95 -8.99
N LEU A 25 -5.93 3.02 -9.78
CA LEU A 25 -5.55 3.25 -11.17
C LEU A 25 -6.76 3.41 -12.10
N VAL A 26 -7.84 2.68 -11.85
CA VAL A 26 -9.12 2.84 -12.57
C VAL A 26 -9.73 4.22 -12.29
N GLU A 27 -9.63 4.72 -11.06
CA GLU A 27 -10.10 6.07 -10.70
C GLU A 27 -9.26 7.16 -11.39
N LYS A 28 -7.92 7.04 -11.34
CA LYS A 28 -6.99 8.00 -11.96
C LYS A 28 -5.59 7.37 -12.07
N ALA A 29 -4.88 7.66 -13.17
CA ALA A 29 -3.45 7.35 -13.26
C ALA A 29 -2.68 8.05 -12.11
N ARG A 30 -1.90 7.27 -11.35
CA ARG A 30 -1.16 7.70 -10.15
C ARG A 30 0.24 7.10 -10.16
N ALA A 31 1.20 7.80 -9.58
CA ALA A 31 2.54 7.27 -9.35
C ALA A 31 2.54 6.24 -8.21
N GLY A 32 3.50 5.31 -8.21
CA GLY A 32 3.58 4.27 -7.17
C GLY A 32 3.65 4.82 -5.74
N ALA A 33 4.38 5.92 -5.52
CA ALA A 33 4.44 6.60 -4.23
C ALA A 33 3.07 7.19 -3.82
N GLU A 34 2.34 7.80 -4.75
CA GLU A 34 1.00 8.34 -4.50
C GLU A 34 0.00 7.23 -4.14
N ILE A 35 0.17 6.03 -4.71
CA ILE A 35 -0.65 4.87 -4.37
C ILE A 35 -0.39 4.41 -2.94
N VAL A 36 0.87 4.39 -2.49
CA VAL A 36 1.22 4.06 -1.09
C VAL A 36 0.59 5.07 -0.14
N GLU A 37 0.75 6.36 -0.41
CA GLU A 37 0.20 7.44 0.42
C GLU A 37 -1.32 7.39 0.50
N GLU A 38 -1.99 7.14 -0.63
CA GLU A 38 -3.45 7.04 -0.68
C GLU A 38 -3.96 5.81 0.09
N ILE A 39 -3.28 4.67 -0.02
CA ILE A 39 -3.61 3.46 0.75
C ILE A 39 -3.37 3.69 2.25
N GLU A 40 -2.26 4.31 2.64
CA GLU A 40 -1.97 4.68 4.03
C GLU A 40 -3.04 5.63 4.59
N LYS A 41 -3.44 6.64 3.80
CA LYS A 41 -4.50 7.57 4.16
C LYS A 41 -5.86 6.89 4.31
N LYS A 42 -6.26 6.05 3.35
CA LYS A 42 -7.54 5.30 3.39
C LYS A 42 -7.60 4.28 4.53
N THR A 43 -6.44 3.79 4.97
CA THR A 43 -6.34 2.89 6.13
C THR A 43 -6.00 3.62 7.42
N SER A 44 -6.10 4.95 7.47
CA SER A 44 -5.80 5.76 8.66
C SER A 44 -4.43 5.46 9.29
N GLY A 45 -3.43 5.09 8.49
CA GLY A 45 -2.08 4.74 8.94
C GLY A 45 -1.95 3.34 9.57
N PHE A 46 -3.03 2.57 9.66
CA PHE A 46 -2.98 1.19 10.17
C PHE A 46 -2.18 0.27 9.25
N TRP A 47 -2.05 0.64 7.97
CA TRP A 47 -1.34 -0.16 6.99
C TRP A 47 -0.43 0.72 6.12
N LYS A 48 0.88 0.52 6.28
CA LYS A 48 1.92 1.19 5.51
C LYS A 48 2.71 0.15 4.74
N GLN A 49 2.61 0.18 3.42
CA GLN A 49 3.39 -0.66 2.52
C GLN A 49 4.69 0.02 2.14
N SER A 50 5.72 -0.77 1.84
CA SER A 50 6.92 -0.22 1.21
C SER A 50 6.60 0.10 -0.27
N PRO A 51 7.13 1.20 -0.83
CA PRO A 51 6.96 1.52 -2.24
C PRO A 51 7.42 0.39 -3.17
N GLY A 52 8.45 -0.36 -2.77
CA GLY A 52 8.95 -1.52 -3.51
C GLY A 52 8.01 -2.73 -3.54
N SER A 53 6.96 -2.75 -2.72
CA SER A 53 5.93 -3.80 -2.76
C SER A 53 4.79 -3.49 -3.74
N ILE A 54 4.76 -2.30 -4.35
CA ILE A 54 3.63 -1.81 -5.15
C ILE A 54 3.60 -2.43 -6.55
N TYR A 55 4.70 -2.96 -7.06
CA TYR A 55 4.73 -3.79 -8.26
C TYR A 55 5.73 -4.93 -8.06
N PRO A 56 5.31 -6.21 -8.11
CA PRO A 56 6.24 -7.34 -8.17
C PRO A 56 6.96 -7.41 -9.52
#